data_AF-A0A9X2G9R1-F1
#
_entry.id   AF-A0A9X2G9R1-F1
#
_cell.length_a   1.000
_cell.length_b   1.000
_cell.length_c   1.000
_cell.angle_alpha   90.00
_cell.angle_beta   90.00
_cell.angle_gamma   90.00
#
_symmetry.space_group_name_H-M   'P 1'
#
loop_
_entity.id
_entity.type
_entity.pdbx_description
1 polymer ?
#
loop_
_entity_poly.entity_id
_entity_poly.type
_entity_poly.pdbx_seq_one_letter_code
_entity_poly.pdbx_strand_id
1 'polypeptide(L)'
;MLMSDDHEQKPQDPDWRDQAAQRRDRQAAGRDRHAAARDAAGQRRDQAAGERDQAADDRRHTTGQTRPHRDDADRRVHDLLWAAEVRDREAEQRDRAAADRHNRLTGQDGHIAADVAAGELALLAGERKLAAAARAQTRQDRAELRDLLLEMRGERLTAEEDVERDQDQAAGDRQASAADRQASAGDRRASDRDRRLAALDRLEAATDRQVASGWRTRHRIQFD
;
A
#
# COMPACT_ATOMS: atom_id res chain seq x y z
N MET A 1 39.00 23.57 -51.22
CA MET A 1 37.61 24.10 -51.20
C MET A 1 37.48 24.88 -49.91
N LEU A 2 37.75 26.19 -49.97
CA LEU A 2 37.73 27.08 -48.81
C LEU A 2 36.26 27.42 -48.52
N MET A 3 35.78 27.02 -47.35
CA MET A 3 34.48 27.47 -46.85
C MET A 3 34.66 28.92 -46.39
N SER A 4 34.16 29.86 -47.17
CA SER A 4 34.06 31.25 -46.78
C SER A 4 33.18 31.34 -45.54
N ASP A 5 33.77 31.76 -44.43
CA ASP A 5 33.05 32.27 -43.27
C ASP A 5 32.19 33.45 -43.73
N ASP A 6 30.92 33.20 -44.00
CA ASP A 6 29.88 34.22 -44.04
C ASP A 6 29.73 34.75 -42.60
N HIS A 7 30.67 35.58 -42.20
CA HIS A 7 30.49 36.50 -41.10
C HIS A 7 29.32 37.38 -41.47
N GLU A 8 28.14 37.01 -40.96
CA GLU A 8 26.91 37.78 -40.96
C GLU A 8 27.25 39.19 -40.45
N GLN A 9 27.55 40.10 -41.39
CA GLN A 9 27.90 41.48 -41.08
C GLN A 9 26.64 42.10 -40.49
N LYS A 10 26.52 42.06 -39.16
CA LYS A 10 25.41 42.66 -38.42
C LYS A 10 25.26 44.10 -38.91
N PRO A 11 24.15 44.44 -39.59
CA PRO A 11 23.96 45.77 -40.13
C PRO A 11 24.21 46.81 -39.03
N GLN A 12 24.94 47.87 -39.35
CA GLN A 12 25.17 48.98 -38.44
C GLN A 12 23.90 49.84 -38.22
N ASP A 13 22.82 49.47 -38.89
CA ASP A 13 21.52 50.12 -38.81
C ASP A 13 20.91 50.01 -37.39
N PRO A 14 20.67 51.14 -36.70
CA PRO A 14 20.05 51.14 -35.37
C PRO A 14 18.63 50.57 -35.37
N ASP A 15 17.87 50.70 -36.45
CA ASP A 15 16.50 50.18 -36.52
C ASP A 15 16.49 48.66 -36.68
N TRP A 16 17.46 48.10 -37.41
CA TRP A 16 17.68 46.65 -37.45
C TRP A 16 18.02 46.09 -36.06
N ARG A 17 18.85 46.80 -35.28
CA ARG A 17 19.24 46.38 -33.92
C ARG A 17 18.07 46.43 -32.94
N ASP A 18 17.22 47.44 -33.02
CA ASP A 18 16.02 47.50 -32.19
C ASP A 18 15.01 46.39 -32.55
N GLN A 19 14.85 46.08 -33.85
CA GLN A 19 14.05 44.94 -34.27
C GLN A 19 14.64 43.61 -33.79
N ALA A 20 15.97 43.45 -33.84
CA ALA A 20 16.65 42.28 -33.32
C ALA A 20 16.45 42.13 -31.80
N ALA A 21 16.59 43.22 -31.04
CA ALA A 21 16.32 43.26 -29.61
C ALA A 21 14.85 42.88 -29.28
N GLN A 22 13.89 43.42 -30.03
CA GLN A 22 12.48 43.05 -29.88
C GLN A 22 12.21 41.57 -30.18
N ARG A 23 12.85 41.00 -31.20
CA ARG A 23 12.74 39.56 -31.51
C ARG A 23 13.28 38.71 -30.36
N ARG A 24 14.45 39.06 -29.81
CA ARG A 24 15.05 38.36 -28.66
C ARG A 24 14.19 38.47 -27.41
N ASP A 25 13.61 39.63 -27.11
CA ASP A 25 12.69 39.79 -25.97
C ASP A 25 11.45 38.91 -26.10
N ARG A 26 10.85 38.84 -27.31
CA ARG A 26 9.72 37.93 -27.57
C ARG A 26 10.12 36.47 -27.40
N GLN A 27 11.31 36.10 -27.85
CA GLN A 27 11.85 34.76 -27.69
C GLN A 27 12.07 34.42 -26.21
N ALA A 28 12.70 35.32 -25.45
CA ALA A 28 12.89 35.20 -24.01
C ALA A 28 11.56 35.02 -23.27
N ALA A 29 10.55 35.84 -23.59
CA ALA A 29 9.21 35.71 -23.03
C ALA A 29 8.51 34.40 -23.44
N GLY A 30 8.80 33.87 -24.64
CA GLY A 30 8.36 32.54 -25.06
C GLY A 30 8.98 31.44 -24.19
N ARG A 31 10.29 31.47 -23.99
CA ARG A 31 11.02 30.51 -23.14
C ARG A 31 10.56 30.53 -21.70
N ASP A 32 10.34 31.71 -21.12
CA ASP A 32 9.82 31.83 -19.75
C ASP A 32 8.42 31.21 -19.61
N ARG A 33 7.54 31.42 -20.58
CA ARG A 33 6.22 30.78 -20.60
C ARG A 33 6.33 29.25 -20.69
N HIS A 34 7.25 28.74 -21.50
CA HIS A 34 7.51 27.29 -21.58
C HIS A 34 8.08 26.73 -20.28
N ALA A 35 9.01 27.43 -19.64
CA ALA A 35 9.55 27.06 -18.34
C ALA A 35 8.43 27.01 -17.28
N ALA A 36 7.62 28.06 -17.18
CA ALA A 36 6.50 28.11 -16.25
C ALA A 36 5.48 26.98 -16.48
N ALA A 37 5.17 26.65 -17.75
CA ALA A 37 4.29 25.55 -18.08
C ALA A 37 4.85 24.18 -17.65
N ARG A 38 6.16 23.97 -17.80
CA ARG A 38 6.84 22.76 -17.34
C ARG A 38 6.87 22.67 -15.82
N ASP A 39 7.13 23.78 -15.13
CA ASP A 39 7.09 23.80 -13.66
C ASP A 39 5.71 23.42 -13.14
N ALA A 40 4.65 23.95 -13.75
CA ALA A 40 3.27 23.59 -13.41
C ALA A 40 2.98 22.10 -13.69
N ALA A 41 3.50 21.54 -14.78
CA ALA A 41 3.38 20.11 -15.08
C ALA A 41 4.13 19.24 -14.05
N GLY A 42 5.35 19.64 -13.66
CA GLY A 42 6.12 18.99 -12.60
C GLY A 42 5.41 19.04 -11.25
N GLN A 43 4.83 20.18 -10.87
CA GLN A 43 4.05 20.30 -9.64
C GLN A 43 2.84 19.36 -9.60
N ARG A 44 2.11 19.25 -10.72
CA ARG A 44 0.97 18.30 -10.82
C ARG A 44 1.42 16.84 -10.66
N ARG A 45 2.57 16.48 -11.22
CA ARG A 45 3.15 15.14 -11.05
C ARG A 45 3.60 14.86 -9.62
N ASP A 46 4.22 15.84 -8.98
CA ASP A 46 4.65 15.72 -7.58
C ASP A 46 3.42 15.58 -6.65
N GLN A 47 2.32 16.29 -6.93
CA GLN A 47 1.04 16.13 -6.22
C GLN A 47 0.44 14.73 -6.42
N ALA A 48 0.33 14.27 -7.66
CA ALA A 48 -0.20 12.93 -7.95
C ALA A 48 0.65 11.81 -7.31
N ALA A 49 1.97 12.00 -7.26
CA ALA A 49 2.86 11.08 -6.55
C ALA A 49 2.58 11.09 -5.04
N GLY A 50 2.39 12.27 -4.43
CA GLY A 50 2.03 12.39 -3.02
C GLY A 50 0.69 11.75 -2.68
N GLU A 51 -0.32 11.91 -3.52
CA GLU A 51 -1.64 11.28 -3.34
C GLU A 51 -1.55 9.75 -3.39
N ARG A 52 -0.77 9.19 -4.32
CA ARG A 52 -0.54 7.74 -4.39
C ARG A 52 0.23 7.20 -3.19
N ASP A 53 1.24 7.93 -2.73
CA ASP A 53 2.01 7.55 -1.55
C ASP A 53 1.11 7.53 -0.30
N GLN A 54 0.24 8.54 -0.14
CA GLN A 54 -0.74 8.58 0.95
C GLN A 54 -1.73 7.40 0.87
N ALA A 55 -2.28 7.12 -0.32
CA ALA A 55 -3.19 5.99 -0.51
C ALA A 55 -2.52 4.64 -0.18
N ALA A 56 -1.23 4.49 -0.50
CA ALA A 56 -0.47 3.29 -0.15
C ALA A 56 -0.24 3.17 1.37
N ASP A 57 0.02 4.29 2.06
CA ASP A 57 0.18 4.31 3.52
C ASP A 57 -1.15 4.02 4.24
N ASP A 58 -2.26 4.57 3.73
CA ASP A 58 -3.60 4.31 4.27
C ASP A 58 -3.96 2.81 4.17
N ARG A 59 -3.70 2.19 3.01
CA ARG A 59 -3.88 0.73 2.83
C ARG A 59 -3.03 -0.07 3.82
N ARG A 60 -1.76 0.30 4.00
CA ARG A 60 -0.90 -0.35 4.98
C ARG A 60 -1.43 -0.22 6.40
N HIS A 61 -2.00 0.93 6.75
CA HIS A 61 -2.55 1.17 8.07
C HIS A 61 -3.80 0.32 8.34
N THR A 62 -4.74 0.24 7.38
CA THR A 62 -5.95 -0.57 7.53
C THR A 62 -5.62 -2.06 7.64
N THR A 63 -4.67 -2.57 6.84
CA THR A 63 -4.18 -3.95 6.99
C THR A 63 -3.55 -4.19 8.38
N GLY A 64 -2.80 -3.22 8.89
CA GLY A 64 -2.20 -3.28 10.22
C GLY A 64 -3.22 -3.34 11.36
N GLN A 65 -4.36 -2.65 11.22
CA GLN A 65 -5.42 -2.62 12.22
C GLN A 65 -6.29 -3.90 12.28
N THR A 66 -6.43 -4.62 11.16
CA THR A 66 -7.27 -5.82 11.12
C THR A 66 -6.57 -7.08 11.65
N ARG A 67 -5.23 -7.09 11.67
CA ARG A 67 -4.43 -8.23 12.13
C ARG A 67 -4.66 -8.64 13.60
N PRO A 68 -4.71 -7.71 14.59
CA PRO A 68 -4.94 -8.07 15.99
C PRO A 68 -6.29 -8.75 16.24
N HIS A 69 -7.35 -8.30 15.54
CA HIS A 69 -8.68 -8.89 15.68
C HIS A 69 -8.72 -10.35 15.22
N ARG A 70 -7.94 -10.69 14.18
CA ARG A 70 -7.82 -12.06 13.68
C ARG A 70 -7.02 -12.94 14.65
N ASP A 71 -5.91 -12.42 15.17
CA ASP A 71 -5.10 -13.13 16.16
C ASP A 71 -5.93 -13.47 17.43
N ASP A 72 -6.83 -12.57 17.83
CA ASP A 72 -7.73 -12.82 18.96
C ASP A 72 -8.81 -13.87 18.66
N ALA A 73 -9.34 -13.91 17.43
CA ALA A 73 -10.27 -14.95 17.01
C ALA A 73 -9.59 -16.34 17.00
N ASP A 74 -8.37 -16.43 16.49
CA ASP A 74 -7.57 -17.66 16.49
C ASP A 74 -7.33 -18.19 17.91
N ARG A 75 -7.02 -17.30 18.87
CA ARG A 75 -6.88 -17.68 20.28
C ARG A 75 -8.17 -18.23 20.86
N ARG A 76 -9.32 -17.60 20.59
CA ARG A 76 -10.62 -18.08 21.09
C ARG A 76 -10.94 -19.48 20.58
N VAL A 77 -10.68 -19.77 19.30
CA VAL A 77 -10.91 -21.10 18.76
C VAL A 77 -9.96 -22.12 19.36
N HIS A 78 -8.69 -21.76 19.57
CA HIS A 78 -7.76 -22.62 20.28
C HIS A 78 -8.23 -22.96 21.70
N ASP A 79 -8.72 -21.97 22.44
CA ASP A 79 -9.27 -22.15 23.79
C ASP A 79 -10.49 -23.08 23.79
N LEU A 80 -11.39 -22.94 22.81
CA LEU A 80 -12.58 -23.80 22.67
C LEU A 80 -12.20 -25.25 22.33
N LEU A 81 -11.23 -25.45 21.43
CA LEU A 81 -10.71 -26.78 21.10
C LEU A 81 -10.07 -27.44 22.33
N TRP A 82 -9.29 -26.68 23.09
CA TRP A 82 -8.69 -27.16 24.33
C TRP A 82 -9.75 -27.55 25.36
N ALA A 83 -10.79 -26.73 25.55
CA ALA A 83 -11.89 -27.03 26.45
C ALA A 83 -12.67 -28.29 26.02
N ALA A 84 -12.86 -28.52 24.72
CA ALA A 84 -13.48 -29.73 24.19
C ALA A 84 -12.62 -30.98 24.47
N GLU A 85 -11.30 -30.89 24.29
CA GLU A 85 -10.35 -31.97 24.58
C GLU A 85 -10.34 -32.34 26.07
N VAL A 86 -10.39 -31.35 26.97
CA VAL A 86 -10.47 -31.58 28.41
C VAL A 86 -11.76 -32.34 28.77
N ARG A 87 -12.91 -31.94 28.22
CA ARG A 87 -14.20 -32.61 28.44
C ARG A 87 -14.19 -34.07 27.97
N ASP A 88 -13.54 -34.36 26.85
CA ASP A 88 -13.40 -35.73 26.34
C ASP A 88 -12.57 -36.61 27.28
N ARG A 89 -11.44 -36.10 27.78
CA ARG A 89 -10.62 -36.84 28.75
C ARG A 89 -11.37 -37.13 30.04
N GLU A 90 -12.17 -36.20 30.54
CA GLU A 90 -13.03 -36.44 31.68
C GLU A 90 -14.09 -37.51 31.40
N ALA A 91 -14.71 -37.48 30.22
CA ALA A 91 -15.70 -38.47 29.82
C ALA A 91 -15.09 -39.88 29.71
N GLU A 92 -13.86 -39.99 29.19
CA GLU A 92 -13.11 -41.25 29.16
C GLU A 92 -12.77 -41.76 30.56
N GLN A 93 -12.35 -40.88 31.47
CA GLN A 93 -12.05 -41.27 32.86
C GLN A 93 -13.30 -41.81 33.57
N ARG A 94 -14.46 -41.16 33.40
CA ARG A 94 -15.73 -41.64 33.96
C ARG A 94 -16.10 -43.02 33.41
N ASP A 95 -15.88 -43.25 32.12
CA ASP A 95 -16.17 -44.53 31.48
C ASP A 95 -15.28 -45.67 31.98
N ARG A 96 -13.97 -45.40 32.14
CA ARG A 96 -13.03 -46.37 32.74
C ARG A 96 -13.45 -46.71 34.17
N ALA A 97 -13.78 -45.70 34.97
CA ALA A 97 -14.26 -45.92 36.34
C ALA A 97 -15.58 -46.73 36.39
N ALA A 98 -16.53 -46.46 35.49
CA ALA A 98 -17.78 -47.22 35.40
C ALA A 98 -17.55 -48.67 34.92
N ALA A 99 -16.62 -48.90 33.99
CA ALA A 99 -16.22 -50.24 33.57
C ALA A 99 -15.56 -51.03 34.71
N ASP A 100 -14.66 -50.40 35.47
CA ASP A 100 -14.03 -51.02 36.63
C ASP A 100 -15.05 -51.40 37.71
N ARG A 101 -16.03 -50.52 37.99
CA ARG A 101 -17.13 -50.82 38.91
C ARG A 101 -17.97 -51.99 38.40
N HIS A 102 -18.34 -52.00 37.13
CA HIS A 102 -19.10 -53.10 36.53
C HIS A 102 -18.36 -54.44 36.66
N ASN A 103 -17.06 -54.47 36.33
CA ASN A 103 -16.24 -55.67 36.43
C ASN A 103 -16.12 -56.18 37.88
N ARG A 104 -16.11 -55.29 38.88
CA ARG A 104 -16.15 -55.69 40.29
C ARG A 104 -17.48 -56.33 40.69
N LEU A 105 -18.60 -55.87 40.12
CA LEU A 105 -19.93 -56.38 40.42
C LEU A 105 -20.25 -57.69 39.69
N THR A 106 -19.64 -57.93 38.54
CA THR A 106 -19.83 -59.16 37.75
C THR A 106 -18.73 -60.20 37.97
N GLY A 107 -17.58 -59.81 38.55
CA GLY A 107 -16.47 -60.68 38.93
C GLY A 107 -16.71 -61.47 40.23
N GLN A 108 -16.07 -62.64 40.33
CA GLN A 108 -16.35 -63.75 41.26
C GLN A 108 -16.21 -63.50 42.79
N ASP A 109 -15.86 -62.29 43.26
CA ASP A 109 -15.48 -62.09 44.68
C ASP A 109 -16.54 -61.41 45.57
N GLY A 110 -17.74 -61.11 45.05
CA GLY A 110 -18.76 -60.36 45.80
C GLY A 110 -19.97 -61.19 46.22
N HIS A 111 -20.07 -61.56 47.51
CA HIS A 111 -21.33 -61.94 48.17
C HIS A 111 -22.28 -60.72 48.32
N ILE A 112 -22.58 -60.04 47.23
CA ILE A 112 -23.52 -58.91 47.22
C ILE A 112 -24.91 -59.51 46.97
N ALA A 113 -25.88 -59.15 47.80
CA ALA A 113 -27.27 -59.58 47.61
C ALA A 113 -27.74 -59.21 46.20
N ALA A 114 -28.39 -60.13 45.49
CA ALA A 114 -28.79 -59.97 44.10
C ALA A 114 -29.56 -58.67 43.84
N ASP A 115 -30.37 -58.23 44.79
CA ASP A 115 -31.13 -56.98 44.73
C ASP A 115 -30.24 -55.72 44.76
N VAL A 116 -29.15 -55.75 45.53
CA VAL A 116 -28.16 -54.66 45.59
C VAL A 116 -27.36 -54.60 44.29
N ALA A 117 -26.96 -55.76 43.75
CA ALA A 117 -26.29 -55.84 42.46
C ALA A 117 -27.19 -55.33 41.30
N ALA A 118 -28.48 -55.67 41.32
CA ALA A 118 -29.45 -55.18 40.34
C ALA A 118 -29.64 -53.65 40.40
N GLY A 119 -29.70 -53.09 41.62
CA GLY A 119 -29.78 -51.65 41.83
C GLY A 119 -28.55 -50.89 41.31
N GLU A 120 -27.34 -51.36 41.60
CA GLU A 120 -26.10 -50.75 41.11
C GLU A 120 -25.95 -50.89 39.58
N LEU A 121 -26.35 -52.02 39.00
CA LEU A 121 -26.35 -52.19 37.54
C LEU A 121 -27.31 -51.21 36.85
N ALA A 122 -28.46 -50.92 37.44
CA ALA A 122 -29.39 -49.92 36.92
C ALA A 122 -28.80 -48.50 36.98
N LEU A 123 -28.12 -48.15 38.07
CA LEU A 123 -27.40 -46.87 38.20
C LEU A 123 -26.28 -46.75 37.16
N LEU A 124 -25.47 -47.79 36.99
CA LEU A 124 -24.42 -47.85 35.95
C LEU A 124 -24.99 -47.70 34.54
N ALA A 125 -26.16 -48.28 34.26
CA ALA A 125 -26.84 -48.10 32.98
C ALA A 125 -27.28 -46.64 32.76
N GLY A 126 -27.72 -45.95 33.81
CA GLY A 126 -28.00 -44.52 33.81
C GLY A 126 -26.75 -43.67 33.55
N GLU A 127 -25.64 -43.95 34.25
CA GLU A 127 -24.35 -43.29 34.06
C GLU A 127 -23.83 -43.46 32.62
N ARG A 128 -23.92 -44.68 32.06
CA ARG A 128 -23.53 -44.96 30.67
C ARG A 128 -24.36 -44.18 29.65
N LYS A 129 -25.68 -44.02 29.89
CA LYS A 129 -26.54 -43.18 29.04
C LYS A 129 -26.13 -41.72 29.07
N LEU A 130 -25.85 -41.17 30.26
CA LEU A 130 -25.36 -39.79 30.41
C LEU A 130 -24.00 -39.60 29.73
N ALA A 131 -23.08 -40.55 29.88
CA ALA A 131 -21.79 -40.52 29.22
C ALA A 131 -21.91 -40.60 27.69
N ALA A 132 -22.82 -41.43 27.17
CA ALA A 132 -23.10 -41.51 25.74
C ALA A 132 -23.70 -40.20 25.18
N ALA A 133 -24.60 -39.55 25.93
CA ALA A 133 -25.16 -38.25 25.59
C ALA A 133 -24.06 -37.16 25.59
N ALA A 134 -23.18 -37.16 26.59
CA ALA A 134 -22.05 -36.23 26.64
C ALA A 134 -21.12 -36.40 25.42
N ARG A 135 -20.83 -37.63 24.97
CA ARG A 135 -20.05 -37.86 23.74
C ARG A 135 -20.78 -37.44 22.47
N ALA A 136 -22.11 -37.57 22.43
CA ALA A 136 -22.89 -37.08 21.30
C ALA A 136 -22.78 -35.56 21.22
N GLN A 137 -22.89 -34.87 22.37
CA GLN A 137 -22.67 -33.42 22.45
C GLN A 137 -21.24 -33.04 22.04
N THR A 138 -20.19 -33.68 22.56
CA THR A 138 -18.82 -33.34 22.15
C THR A 138 -18.57 -33.55 20.66
N ARG A 139 -19.22 -34.55 20.03
CA ARG A 139 -19.15 -34.75 18.58
C ARG A 139 -19.82 -33.60 17.81
N GLN A 140 -20.94 -33.08 18.31
CA GLN A 140 -21.60 -31.90 17.75
C GLN A 140 -20.73 -30.65 17.92
N ASP A 141 -20.25 -30.37 19.14
CA ASP A 141 -19.35 -29.25 19.42
C ASP A 141 -18.10 -29.27 18.51
N ARG A 142 -17.51 -30.46 18.28
CA ARG A 142 -16.36 -30.61 17.36
C ARG A 142 -16.73 -30.40 15.91
N ALA A 143 -17.94 -30.76 15.48
CA ALA A 143 -18.40 -30.49 14.11
C ALA A 143 -18.56 -28.98 13.91
N GLU A 144 -19.22 -28.30 14.86
CA GLU A 144 -19.38 -26.84 14.85
C GLU A 144 -18.03 -26.12 14.86
N LEU A 145 -17.07 -26.57 15.69
CA LEU A 145 -15.72 -26.00 15.71
C LEU A 145 -14.97 -26.22 14.40
N ARG A 146 -15.17 -27.36 13.71
CA ARG A 146 -14.57 -27.60 12.40
C ARG A 146 -15.15 -26.67 11.34
N ASP A 147 -16.46 -26.46 11.36
CA ASP A 147 -17.11 -25.55 10.41
C ASP A 147 -16.64 -24.11 10.63
N LEU A 148 -16.55 -23.67 11.90
CA LEU A 148 -15.98 -22.36 12.26
C LEU A 148 -14.52 -22.21 11.80
N LEU A 149 -13.69 -23.24 11.99
CA LEU A 149 -12.29 -23.23 11.53
C LEU A 149 -12.19 -23.14 10.00
N LEU A 150 -13.08 -23.79 9.27
CA LEU A 150 -13.12 -23.72 7.81
C LEU A 150 -13.53 -22.34 7.34
N GLU A 151 -14.52 -21.72 7.98
CA GLU A 151 -14.94 -20.34 7.73
C GLU A 151 -13.79 -19.36 8.01
N MET A 152 -13.17 -19.43 9.19
CA MET A 152 -12.02 -18.59 9.54
C MET A 152 -10.83 -18.80 8.61
N ARG A 153 -10.57 -20.03 8.17
CA ARG A 153 -9.53 -20.30 7.17
C ARG A 153 -9.88 -19.67 5.82
N GLY A 154 -11.14 -19.74 5.40
CA GLY A 154 -11.63 -19.07 4.20
C GLY A 154 -11.43 -17.56 4.27
N GLU A 155 -11.87 -16.93 5.36
CA GLU A 155 -11.68 -15.50 5.62
C GLU A 155 -10.20 -15.09 5.66
N ARG A 156 -9.34 -15.97 6.20
CA ARG A 156 -7.90 -15.73 6.24
C ARG A 156 -7.27 -15.78 4.85
N LEU A 157 -7.66 -16.74 4.04
CA LEU A 157 -7.16 -16.85 2.66
C LEU A 157 -7.59 -15.65 1.82
N THR A 158 -8.86 -15.26 1.87
CA THR A 158 -9.33 -14.07 1.15
C THR A 158 -8.62 -12.81 1.63
N ALA A 159 -8.40 -12.69 2.93
CA ALA A 159 -7.65 -11.59 3.48
C ALA A 159 -6.17 -11.58 3.08
N GLU A 160 -5.51 -12.74 3.06
CA GLU A 160 -4.12 -12.86 2.60
C GLU A 160 -4.00 -12.46 1.12
N GLU A 161 -4.95 -12.87 0.28
CA GLU A 161 -5.05 -12.42 -1.11
C GLU A 161 -5.26 -10.90 -1.22
N ASP A 162 -6.12 -10.32 -0.39
CA ASP A 162 -6.33 -8.86 -0.38
C ASP A 162 -5.06 -8.12 0.06
N VAL A 163 -4.35 -8.63 1.07
CA VAL A 163 -3.05 -8.09 1.48
C VAL A 163 -2.03 -8.16 0.36
N GLU A 164 -1.98 -9.27 -0.38
CA GLU A 164 -1.08 -9.44 -1.52
C GLU A 164 -1.41 -8.44 -2.63
N ARG A 165 -2.68 -8.32 -3.02
CA ARG A 165 -3.15 -7.31 -3.99
C ARG A 165 -2.81 -5.89 -3.57
N ASP A 166 -3.03 -5.56 -2.29
CA ASP A 166 -2.71 -4.24 -1.73
C ASP A 166 -1.21 -3.96 -1.76
N GLN A 167 -0.38 -4.97 -1.50
CA GLN A 167 1.09 -4.86 -1.59
C GLN A 167 1.57 -4.65 -3.02
N ASP A 168 1.04 -5.41 -3.97
CA ASP A 168 1.35 -5.26 -5.39
C ASP A 168 0.93 -3.89 -5.91
N GLN A 169 -0.27 -3.43 -5.53
CA GLN A 169 -0.76 -2.11 -5.88
C GLN A 169 0.11 -1.01 -5.25
N ALA A 170 0.49 -1.15 -3.97
CA ALA A 170 1.41 -0.20 -3.32
C ALA A 170 2.80 -0.18 -3.96
N ALA A 171 3.32 -1.33 -4.42
CA ALA A 171 4.57 -1.39 -5.16
C ALA A 171 4.47 -0.68 -6.51
N GLY A 172 3.38 -0.91 -7.25
CA GLY A 172 3.09 -0.21 -8.50
C GLY A 172 2.96 1.30 -8.31
N ASP A 173 2.24 1.73 -7.27
CA ASP A 173 2.07 3.16 -6.93
C ASP A 173 3.41 3.82 -6.61
N ARG A 174 4.28 3.18 -5.83
CA ARG A 174 5.64 3.71 -5.55
C ARG A 174 6.48 3.83 -6.81
N GLN A 175 6.40 2.84 -7.72
CA GLN A 175 7.11 2.91 -8.99
C GLN A 175 6.60 4.06 -9.85
N ALA A 176 5.28 4.25 -9.92
CA ALA A 176 4.66 5.37 -10.63
C ALA A 176 5.06 6.72 -10.00
N SER A 177 5.04 6.83 -8.67
CA SER A 177 5.52 8.01 -7.92
C SER A 177 6.99 8.32 -8.18
N ALA A 178 7.86 7.30 -8.22
CA ALA A 178 9.27 7.50 -8.56
C ALA A 178 9.44 8.01 -10.00
N ALA A 179 8.70 7.43 -10.96
CA ALA A 179 8.71 7.87 -12.35
C ALA A 179 8.23 9.31 -12.50
N ASP A 180 7.15 9.69 -11.81
CA ASP A 180 6.62 11.06 -11.83
C ASP A 180 7.61 12.07 -11.25
N ARG A 181 8.22 11.77 -10.10
CA ARG A 181 9.26 12.63 -9.49
C ARG A 181 10.48 12.76 -10.40
N GLN A 182 10.88 11.70 -11.10
CA GLN A 182 11.96 11.74 -12.08
C GLN A 182 11.61 12.63 -13.27
N ALA A 183 10.38 12.54 -13.78
CA ALA A 183 9.89 13.39 -14.85
C ALA A 183 9.81 14.86 -14.41
N SER A 184 9.31 15.14 -13.20
CA SER A 184 9.31 16.48 -12.59
C SER A 184 10.72 17.05 -12.41
N ALA A 185 11.71 16.23 -12.06
CA ALA A 185 13.10 16.66 -12.00
C ALA A 185 13.65 16.99 -13.40
N GLY A 186 13.26 16.22 -14.42
CA GLY A 186 13.57 16.51 -15.82
C GLY A 186 12.99 17.85 -16.28
N ASP A 187 11.72 18.10 -15.97
CA ASP A 187 11.05 19.36 -16.28
C ASP A 187 11.77 20.55 -15.66
N ARG A 188 12.09 20.47 -14.35
CA ARG A 188 12.81 21.54 -13.64
C ARG A 188 14.14 21.88 -14.29
N ARG A 189 14.93 20.87 -14.66
CA ARG A 189 16.21 21.07 -15.39
C ARG A 189 15.99 21.74 -16.74
N ALA A 190 14.93 21.36 -17.45
CA ALA A 190 14.59 21.91 -18.75
C ALA A 190 14.08 23.36 -18.62
N SER A 191 13.24 23.66 -17.61
CA SER A 191 12.82 25.01 -17.24
C SER A 191 14.00 25.92 -16.90
N ASP A 192 14.95 25.43 -16.10
CA ASP A 192 16.16 26.19 -15.75
C ASP A 192 17.01 26.50 -16.99
N ARG A 193 17.10 25.56 -17.94
CA ARG A 193 17.76 25.80 -19.22
C ARG A 193 17.04 26.88 -20.03
N ASP A 194 15.72 26.82 -20.11
CA ASP A 194 14.92 27.81 -20.84
C ASP A 194 15.07 29.21 -20.25
N ARG A 195 15.04 29.34 -18.91
CA ARG A 195 15.28 30.62 -18.22
C ARG A 195 16.70 31.15 -18.44
N ARG A 196 17.71 30.28 -18.42
CA ARG A 196 19.10 30.68 -18.73
C ARG A 196 19.23 31.22 -20.15
N LEU A 197 18.63 30.54 -21.12
CA LEU A 197 18.63 31.00 -22.51
C LEU A 197 17.83 32.30 -22.67
N ALA A 198 16.70 32.45 -21.97
CA ALA A 198 15.94 33.70 -21.94
C ALA A 198 16.74 34.86 -21.35
N ALA A 199 17.55 34.62 -20.32
CA ALA A 199 18.45 35.62 -19.74
C ALA A 199 19.53 36.05 -20.72
N LEU A 200 20.10 35.11 -21.49
CA LEU A 200 21.05 35.42 -22.57
C LEU A 200 20.39 36.24 -23.68
N ASP A 201 19.19 35.85 -24.14
CA ASP A 201 18.44 36.58 -25.16
C ASP A 201 18.20 38.05 -24.73
N ARG A 202 17.86 38.28 -23.46
CA ARG A 202 17.70 39.64 -22.89
C ARG A 202 19.00 40.43 -22.82
N LEU A 203 20.11 39.78 -22.44
CA LEU A 203 21.43 40.42 -22.39
C LEU A 203 21.85 40.88 -23.78
N GLU A 204 21.65 40.03 -24.79
CA GLU A 204 21.90 40.37 -26.18
C GLU A 204 20.97 41.48 -26.68
N ALA A 205 19.68 41.45 -26.32
CA ALA A 205 18.74 42.51 -26.65
C ALA A 205 19.13 43.86 -26.03
N ALA A 206 19.59 43.86 -24.78
CA ALA A 206 20.10 45.06 -24.10
C ALA A 206 21.35 45.61 -24.82
N THR A 207 22.25 44.72 -25.23
CA THR A 207 23.45 45.08 -26.00
C THR A 207 23.07 45.69 -27.34
N ASP A 208 22.12 45.09 -28.07
CA ASP A 208 21.64 45.59 -29.36
C ASP A 208 21.05 47.00 -29.23
N ARG A 209 20.21 47.24 -28.19
CA ARG A 209 19.66 48.58 -27.88
C ARG A 209 20.72 49.60 -27.52
N GLN A 210 21.71 49.21 -26.71
CA GLN A 210 22.81 50.10 -26.32
C GLN A 210 23.65 50.51 -27.53
N VAL A 211 23.91 49.59 -28.44
CA VAL A 211 24.61 49.90 -29.69
C VAL A 211 23.75 50.82 -30.55
N ALA A 212 22.45 50.52 -30.73
CA ALA A 212 21.53 51.35 -31.49
C ALA A 212 21.44 52.78 -30.95
N SER A 213 21.32 52.96 -29.62
CA SER A 213 21.30 54.27 -29.00
C SER A 213 22.60 55.04 -29.21
N GLY A 214 23.76 54.39 -29.04
CA GLY A 214 25.06 54.99 -29.32
C GLY A 214 25.27 55.37 -30.79
N TRP A 215 24.66 54.67 -31.74
CA TRP A 215 24.60 55.07 -33.15
C TRP A 215 23.76 56.32 -33.35
N ARG A 216 22.53 56.35 -32.81
CA ARG A 216 21.63 57.52 -32.90
C ARG A 216 22.27 58.78 -32.29
N THR A 217 22.93 58.66 -31.13
CA THR A 217 23.61 59.79 -30.48
C THR A 217 24.77 60.32 -31.33
N ARG A 218 25.62 59.42 -31.87
CA ARG A 218 26.74 59.84 -32.74
C ARG A 218 26.25 60.51 -34.02
N HIS A 219 25.21 59.96 -34.65
CA HIS A 219 24.59 60.55 -35.82
C HIS A 219 24.04 61.95 -35.49
N ARG A 220 23.34 62.12 -34.37
CA ARG A 220 22.83 63.44 -33.97
C ARG A 220 23.93 64.50 -33.81
N ILE A 221 25.06 64.16 -33.19
CA ILE A 221 26.20 65.07 -32.99
C ILE A 221 26.89 65.47 -34.31
N GLN A 222 26.86 64.61 -35.33
CA GLN A 222 27.53 64.87 -36.62
C GLN A 222 26.70 65.73 -37.59
N PHE A 223 25.38 65.82 -37.37
CA PHE A 223 24.45 66.49 -38.28
C PHE A 223 23.68 67.66 -37.64
N ASP A 224 23.96 67.98 -36.37
CA ASP A 224 23.60 69.24 -35.69
C ASP A 224 24.80 70.22 -35.75
#